data_AF-A0A1H1Y9W3-F1
#
_entry.id   AF-A0A1H1Y9W3-F1
#
_cell.length_a   1.000
_cell.length_b   1.000
_cell.length_c   1.000
_cell.angle_alpha   90.00
_cell.angle_beta   90.00
_cell.angle_gamma   90.00
#
_symmetry.space_group_name_H-M   'P 1'
#
loop_
_entity.id
_entity.type
_entity.pdbx_description
1 polymer ?
#
loop_
_entity_poly.entity_id
_entity_poly.type
_entity_poly.pdbx_seq_one_letter_code
_entity_poly.pdbx_strand_id
1 'polypeptide(L)'
;MALTAGSITTTALDILSRYGLGDLSMRRLARELDVQPSALYWHVKDKQELFVLIATRMNAEINARCPLPSDPQVTAMGLREILLSYRDGAEIMLLGYSIAPGEVTPDALSVESLGHAVSHGVMAHALGVVAIEQNRRLFGIESADSGEEFAIATARLLSADDG
;
A
#
# COMPACT_ATOMS: atom_id res chain seq x y z
N MET A 1 21.22 -3.21 15.85
CA MET A 1 19.76 -3.30 16.10
C MET A 1 19.37 -4.76 15.94
N ALA A 2 18.48 -5.32 16.76
CA ALA A 2 18.06 -6.71 16.58
C ALA A 2 17.25 -6.85 15.28
N LEU A 3 17.51 -7.91 14.52
CA LEU A 3 16.76 -8.20 13.31
C LEU A 3 15.34 -8.64 13.69
N THR A 4 14.35 -7.88 13.23
CA THR A 4 12.92 -8.12 13.45
C THR A 4 12.15 -7.79 12.18
N ALA A 5 10.90 -8.27 12.07
CA ALA A 5 10.02 -7.86 10.98
C ALA A 5 9.86 -6.33 10.91
N GLY A 6 9.73 -5.66 12.06
CA GLY A 6 9.63 -4.20 12.13
C GLY A 6 10.88 -3.48 11.62
N SER A 7 12.09 -3.93 11.97
CA SER A 7 13.33 -3.35 11.47
C SER A 7 13.50 -3.56 9.96
N ILE A 8 13.11 -4.75 9.48
CA ILE A 8 13.12 -5.11 8.05
C ILE A 8 12.21 -4.16 7.28
N THR A 9 10.97 -4.00 7.70
CA THR A 9 10.00 -3.14 7.02
C THR A 9 10.41 -1.67 7.07
N THR A 10 10.87 -1.18 8.22
CA THR A 10 11.34 0.21 8.37
C THR A 10 12.50 0.50 7.42
N THR A 11 13.47 -0.41 7.33
CA THR A 11 14.63 -0.25 6.44
C THR A 11 14.22 -0.38 4.97
N ALA A 12 13.28 -1.27 4.65
CA ALA A 12 12.76 -1.39 3.29
C ALA A 12 12.03 -0.12 2.82
N LEU A 13 11.20 0.49 3.68
CA LEU A 13 10.54 1.76 3.40
C LEU A 13 11.55 2.91 3.21
N ASP A 14 12.64 2.92 3.97
CA ASP A 14 13.72 3.90 3.79
C ASP A 14 14.52 3.67 2.49
N ILE A 15 14.74 2.43 2.07
CA ILE A 15 15.31 2.12 0.74
C ILE A 15 14.36 2.62 -0.35
N LEU A 16 13.06 2.38 -0.21
CA LEU A 16 12.04 2.81 -1.17
C LEU A 16 12.01 4.34 -1.29
N SER A 17 12.04 5.08 -0.18
CA SER A 17 12.05 6.55 -0.21
C SER A 17 13.27 7.10 -0.95
N ARG A 18 14.47 6.55 -0.68
CA ARG A 18 15.74 7.00 -1.25
C ARG A 18 15.92 6.60 -2.72
N TYR A 19 15.59 5.36 -3.08
CA TYR A 19 15.98 4.76 -4.36
C TYR A 19 14.81 4.29 -5.23
N GLY A 20 13.62 4.14 -4.64
CA GLY A 20 12.45 3.57 -5.31
C GLY A 20 12.45 2.04 -5.34
N LEU A 21 11.37 1.48 -5.87
CA LEU A 21 11.09 0.05 -5.88
C LEU A 21 12.10 -0.78 -6.67
N GLY A 22 12.60 -0.24 -7.79
CA GLY A 22 13.57 -0.93 -8.64
C GLY A 22 14.86 -1.32 -7.90
N ASP A 23 15.23 -0.55 -6.89
CA ASP A 23 16.44 -0.77 -6.08
C ASP A 23 16.21 -1.62 -4.84
N LEU A 24 14.96 -1.91 -4.48
CA LEU A 24 14.62 -2.78 -3.35
C LEU A 24 14.92 -4.24 -3.72
N SER A 25 16.02 -4.76 -3.17
CA SER A 25 16.42 -6.17 -3.29
C SER A 25 16.78 -6.75 -1.93
N MET A 26 16.61 -8.06 -1.76
CA MET A 26 16.98 -8.77 -0.53
C MET A 26 18.45 -8.51 -0.14
N ARG A 27 19.34 -8.46 -1.13
CA ARG A 27 20.78 -8.20 -0.92
C ARG A 27 21.06 -6.76 -0.47
N ARG A 28 20.39 -5.76 -1.04
CA ARG A 28 20.52 -4.36 -0.58
C ARG A 28 19.96 -4.22 0.83
N LEU A 29 18.78 -4.78 1.08
CA LEU A 29 18.14 -4.75 2.38
C LEU A 29 19.02 -5.35 3.47
N ALA A 30 19.62 -6.51 3.23
CA ALA A 30 20.56 -7.13 4.15
C ALA A 30 21.77 -6.25 4.43
N ARG A 31 22.31 -5.59 3.39
CA ARG A 31 23.44 -4.66 3.51
C ARG A 31 23.09 -3.43 4.35
N GLU A 32 21.94 -2.81 4.11
CA GLU A 32 21.48 -1.64 4.88
C GLU A 32 21.19 -1.99 6.35
N LEU A 33 20.79 -3.25 6.61
CA LEU A 33 20.61 -3.79 7.96
C LEU A 33 21.91 -4.29 8.62
N ASP A 34 23.04 -4.25 7.91
CA ASP A 34 24.33 -4.80 8.35
C ASP A 34 24.26 -6.30 8.75
N VAL A 35 23.54 -7.09 7.95
CA VAL A 35 23.39 -8.54 8.15
C VAL A 35 23.68 -9.33 6.88
N GLN A 36 23.94 -10.63 7.03
CA GLN A 36 23.98 -11.54 5.88
C GLN A 36 22.59 -11.73 5.28
N PRO A 37 22.44 -11.87 3.94
CA PRO A 37 21.13 -12.12 3.32
C PRO A 37 20.39 -13.33 3.89
N SER A 38 21.13 -14.37 4.31
CA SER A 38 20.56 -15.56 4.96
C SER A 38 19.82 -15.24 6.26
N ALA A 39 20.20 -14.17 6.96
CA ALA A 39 19.54 -13.75 8.19
C ALA A 39 18.10 -13.24 7.92
N LEU A 40 17.86 -12.62 6.77
CA LEU A 40 16.53 -12.13 6.41
C LEU A 40 15.51 -13.27 6.27
N TYR A 41 15.93 -14.41 5.74
CA TYR A 41 15.05 -15.54 5.46
C TYR A 41 14.44 -16.20 6.69
N TRP A 42 14.95 -15.90 7.90
CA TRP A 42 14.30 -16.30 9.16
C TRP A 42 13.04 -15.48 9.47
N HIS A 43 12.90 -14.30 8.86
CA HIS A 43 11.78 -13.39 9.07
C HIS A 43 10.92 -13.20 7.82
N VAL A 44 11.52 -13.31 6.63
CA VAL A 44 10.88 -13.08 5.34
C VAL A 44 11.50 -14.03 4.31
N LYS A 45 10.75 -15.07 3.93
CA LYS A 45 11.13 -16.22 3.11
C LYS A 45 11.58 -15.84 1.69
N ASP A 46 11.03 -14.78 1.12
CA ASP A 46 11.30 -14.34 -0.25
C ASP A 46 10.93 -12.86 -0.47
N LYS A 47 11.12 -12.37 -1.69
CA LYS A 47 10.81 -10.98 -2.04
C LYS A 47 9.31 -10.70 -2.04
N GLN A 48 8.50 -11.71 -2.35
CA GLN A 48 7.03 -11.60 -2.37
C GLN A 48 6.49 -11.37 -0.95
N GLU A 49 6.96 -12.14 0.03
CA GLU A 49 6.61 -11.94 1.44
C GLU A 49 7.12 -10.60 1.96
N LEU A 50 8.25 -10.09 1.47
CA LEU A 50 8.69 -8.73 1.79
C LEU A 50 7.67 -7.68 1.33
N PHE A 51 7.10 -7.83 0.13
CA PHE A 51 6.08 -6.91 -0.36
C PHE A 51 4.81 -6.95 0.49
N VAL A 52 4.33 -8.15 0.83
CA VAL A 52 3.17 -8.31 1.73
C VAL A 52 3.46 -7.69 3.08
N LEU A 53 4.65 -7.90 3.65
CA LEU A 53 5.03 -7.33 4.94
C LEU A 53 5.06 -5.79 4.93
N ILE A 54 5.55 -5.17 3.84
CA ILE A 54 5.56 -3.71 3.70
C ILE A 54 4.12 -3.19 3.52
N ALA A 55 3.33 -3.81 2.64
CA ALA A 55 1.94 -3.44 2.40
C ALA A 55 1.08 -3.58 3.67
N THR A 56 1.30 -4.63 4.47
CA THR A 56 0.65 -4.84 5.78
C THR A 56 0.97 -3.70 6.76
N ARG A 57 2.22 -3.22 6.77
CA ARG A 57 2.61 -2.07 7.60
C ARG A 57 1.97 -0.75 7.13
N MET A 58 1.77 -0.58 5.82
CA MET A 58 1.00 0.55 5.28
C MET A 58 -0.48 0.42 5.66
N ASN A 59 -1.06 -0.78 5.53
CA ASN A 59 -2.44 -1.09 5.92
C ASN A 59 -2.70 -0.79 7.40
N ALA A 60 -1.78 -1.22 8.28
CA ALA A 60 -1.85 -0.91 9.71
C ALA A 60 -1.87 0.61 9.99
N GLU A 61 -1.17 1.41 9.19
CA GLU A 61 -1.22 2.87 9.31
C GLU A 61 -2.55 3.46 8.85
N ILE A 62 -3.14 2.90 7.80
CA ILE A 62 -4.47 3.29 7.30
C ILE A 62 -5.52 2.97 8.36
N ASN A 63 -5.55 1.75 8.87
CA ASN A 63 -6.49 1.33 9.92
C ASN A 63 -6.30 2.10 11.23
N ALA A 64 -5.07 2.52 11.57
CA ALA A 64 -4.83 3.38 12.73
C ALA A 64 -5.40 4.79 12.56
N ARG A 65 -5.39 5.34 11.33
CA ARG A 65 -5.97 6.66 11.01
C ARG A 65 -7.48 6.59 10.82
N CYS A 66 -7.99 5.49 10.28
CA CYS A 66 -9.39 5.24 9.96
C CYS A 66 -9.88 3.95 10.64
N PRO A 67 -9.93 3.90 12.00
CA PRO A 67 -10.37 2.71 12.71
C PRO A 67 -11.86 2.46 12.49
N LEU A 68 -12.31 1.20 12.53
CA LEU A 68 -13.75 0.90 12.51
C LEU A 68 -14.48 1.60 13.68
N PRO A 69 -15.73 2.08 13.46
CA PRO A 69 -16.50 2.06 12.22
C PRO A 69 -16.29 3.33 11.38
N SER A 70 -15.12 3.51 10.78
CA SER A 70 -14.87 4.59 9.82
C SER A 70 -15.68 4.40 8.54
N ASP A 71 -16.08 5.52 7.96
CA ASP A 71 -16.75 5.56 6.66
C ASP A 71 -15.81 4.99 5.56
N PRO A 72 -16.32 4.13 4.64
CA PRO A 72 -15.50 3.56 3.57
C PRO A 72 -14.88 4.61 2.63
N GLN A 73 -15.58 5.69 2.32
CA GLN A 73 -15.04 6.76 1.47
C GLN A 73 -13.90 7.49 2.19
N VAL A 74 -14.06 7.79 3.48
CA VAL A 74 -13.00 8.36 4.33
C VAL A 74 -11.78 7.42 4.37
N THR A 75 -12.01 6.11 4.51
CA THR A 75 -10.92 5.12 4.54
C THR A 75 -10.19 5.02 3.21
N ALA A 76 -10.90 5.09 2.08
CA ALA A 76 -10.29 5.13 0.75
C ALA A 76 -9.47 6.41 0.52
N MET A 77 -9.91 7.56 1.05
CA MET A 77 -9.12 8.80 1.05
C MET A 77 -7.85 8.64 1.92
N GLY A 78 -7.98 8.03 3.10
CA GLY A 78 -6.83 7.72 3.97
C GLY A 78 -5.83 6.76 3.30
N LEU A 79 -6.31 5.73 2.60
CA LEU A 79 -5.50 4.85 1.76
C LEU A 79 -4.71 5.66 0.73
N ARG A 80 -5.39 6.52 -0.05
CA ARG A 80 -4.73 7.37 -1.05
C ARG A 80 -3.62 8.24 -0.43
N GLU A 81 -3.89 8.90 0.68
CA GLU A 81 -2.92 9.76 1.37
C GLU A 81 -1.68 8.97 1.82
N ILE A 82 -1.89 7.80 2.43
CA ILE A 82 -0.80 6.92 2.86
C ILE A 82 0.04 6.49 1.67
N LEU A 83 -0.57 6.01 0.59
CA LEU A 83 0.17 5.57 -0.59
C LEU A 83 0.99 6.70 -1.22
N LEU A 84 0.44 7.92 -1.27
CA LEU A 84 1.15 9.10 -1.79
C LEU A 84 2.30 9.56 -0.91
N SER A 85 2.28 9.24 0.39
CA SER A 85 3.36 9.59 1.33
C SER A 85 4.63 8.73 1.14
N TYR A 86 4.50 7.57 0.50
CA TYR A 86 5.61 6.67 0.21
C TYR A 86 5.94 6.69 -1.29
N ARG A 87 7.23 6.84 -1.62
CA ARG A 87 7.70 6.66 -3.00
C ARG A 87 7.35 5.25 -3.47
N ASP A 88 6.72 5.16 -4.65
CA ASP A 88 6.21 3.92 -5.24
C ASP A 88 5.20 3.17 -4.33
N GLY A 89 4.52 3.89 -3.43
CA GLY A 89 3.59 3.32 -2.45
C GLY A 89 2.45 2.53 -3.08
N ALA A 90 1.85 3.04 -4.17
CA ALA A 90 0.78 2.34 -4.87
C ALA A 90 1.27 1.02 -5.50
N GLU A 91 2.48 1.00 -6.06
CA GLU A 91 3.04 -0.20 -6.68
C GLU A 91 3.35 -1.27 -5.60
N ILE A 92 3.90 -0.86 -4.46
CA ILE A 92 4.11 -1.77 -3.31
C ILE A 92 2.79 -2.35 -2.81
N MET A 93 1.77 -1.51 -2.61
CA MET A 93 0.46 -1.97 -2.15
C MET A 93 -0.20 -2.87 -3.19
N LEU A 94 -0.06 -2.58 -4.49
CA LEU A 94 -0.53 -3.41 -5.59
C LEU A 94 0.12 -4.80 -5.56
N LEU A 95 1.44 -4.88 -5.39
CA LEU A 95 2.15 -6.15 -5.28
C LEU A 95 1.69 -6.95 -4.07
N GLY A 96 1.57 -6.32 -2.90
CA GLY A 96 1.05 -6.95 -1.69
C GLY A 96 -0.39 -7.45 -1.86
N TYR A 97 -1.25 -6.62 -2.43
CA TYR A 97 -2.67 -6.93 -2.67
C TYR A 97 -2.84 -8.07 -3.68
N SER A 98 -1.97 -8.15 -4.69
CA SER A 98 -1.99 -9.25 -5.67
C SER A 98 -1.62 -10.61 -5.06
N ILE A 99 -0.89 -10.61 -3.94
CA ILE A 99 -0.44 -11.83 -3.25
C ILE A 99 -1.39 -12.19 -2.10
N ALA A 100 -1.76 -11.23 -1.27
CA ALA A 100 -2.48 -11.42 -0.02
C ALA A 100 -3.53 -10.32 0.21
N PRO A 101 -4.60 -10.26 -0.62
CA PRO A 101 -5.57 -9.18 -0.56
C PRO A 101 -6.26 -9.05 0.80
N GLY A 102 -6.51 -10.17 1.49
CA GLY A 102 -7.12 -10.19 2.82
C GLY A 102 -6.25 -9.61 3.93
N GLU A 103 -4.92 -9.54 3.77
CA GLU A 103 -4.01 -9.02 4.80
C GLU A 103 -3.76 -7.51 4.67
N VAL A 104 -3.93 -6.98 3.45
CA VAL A 104 -3.52 -5.62 3.11
C VAL A 104 -4.68 -4.70 2.73
N THR A 105 -5.92 -5.19 2.75
CA THR A 105 -7.10 -4.36 2.56
C THR A 105 -7.48 -3.69 3.88
N PRO A 106 -7.72 -2.36 3.91
CA PRO A 106 -8.21 -1.67 5.10
C PRO A 106 -9.55 -2.23 5.57
N ASP A 107 -9.80 -2.21 6.88
CA ASP A 107 -10.93 -2.93 7.49
C ASP A 107 -12.29 -2.43 6.96
N ALA A 108 -12.46 -1.11 6.82
CA ALA A 108 -13.68 -0.52 6.28
C ALA A 108 -13.85 -0.74 4.76
N LEU A 109 -12.80 -1.19 4.07
CA LEU A 109 -12.79 -1.54 2.66
C LEU A 109 -12.81 -3.04 2.40
N SER A 110 -12.87 -3.86 3.46
CA SER A 110 -12.75 -5.32 3.36
C SER A 110 -13.98 -5.94 2.69
N VAL A 111 -13.83 -7.20 2.29
CA VAL A 111 -14.93 -7.99 1.72
C VAL A 111 -16.06 -8.18 2.73
N GLU A 112 -15.74 -8.27 4.02
CA GLU A 112 -16.72 -8.37 5.11
C GLU A 112 -17.52 -7.07 5.27
N SER A 113 -16.89 -5.93 5.03
CA SER A 113 -17.51 -4.61 5.17
C SER A 113 -18.33 -4.20 3.94
N LEU A 114 -17.85 -4.53 2.72
CA LEU A 114 -18.40 -4.01 1.46
C LEU A 114 -18.88 -5.07 0.47
N GLY A 115 -18.65 -6.36 0.75
CA GLY A 115 -18.81 -7.42 -0.24
C GLY A 115 -17.67 -7.46 -1.26
N HIS A 116 -17.54 -8.61 -1.95
CA HIS A 116 -16.37 -8.90 -2.77
C HIS A 116 -16.20 -7.94 -3.96
N ALA A 117 -17.29 -7.65 -4.68
CA ALA A 117 -17.22 -6.81 -5.89
C ALA A 117 -16.85 -5.36 -5.57
N VAL A 118 -17.49 -4.75 -4.59
CA VAL A 118 -17.25 -3.36 -4.20
C VAL A 118 -15.87 -3.21 -3.56
N SER A 119 -15.49 -4.10 -2.63
CA SER A 119 -14.15 -4.11 -2.02
C SER A 119 -13.04 -4.18 -3.08
N HIS A 120 -13.13 -5.13 -4.00
CA HIS A 120 -12.15 -5.27 -5.08
C HIS A 120 -12.15 -4.06 -6.01
N GLY A 121 -13.32 -3.54 -6.37
CA GLY A 121 -13.45 -2.37 -7.24
C GLY A 121 -12.81 -1.12 -6.66
N VAL A 122 -13.07 -0.83 -5.37
CA VAL A 122 -12.48 0.32 -4.67
C VAL A 122 -10.97 0.16 -4.54
N MET A 123 -10.48 -1.02 -4.17
CA MET A 123 -9.03 -1.28 -4.08
C MET A 123 -8.34 -1.12 -5.44
N ALA A 124 -8.88 -1.75 -6.49
CA ALA A 124 -8.32 -1.64 -7.84
C ALA A 124 -8.32 -0.17 -8.34
N HIS A 125 -9.39 0.57 -8.06
CA HIS A 125 -9.49 1.99 -8.39
C HIS A 125 -8.42 2.81 -7.67
N ALA A 126 -8.30 2.68 -6.34
CA ALA A 126 -7.33 3.43 -5.55
C ALA A 126 -5.90 3.14 -5.96
N LEU A 127 -5.55 1.86 -6.14
CA LEU A 127 -4.21 1.46 -6.56
C LEU A 127 -3.88 2.01 -7.96
N GLY A 128 -4.82 1.89 -8.91
CA GLY A 128 -4.63 2.39 -10.28
C GLY A 128 -4.48 3.92 -10.34
N VAL A 129 -5.38 4.65 -9.69
CA VAL A 129 -5.35 6.13 -9.69
C VAL A 129 -4.08 6.65 -9.03
N VAL A 130 -3.72 6.12 -7.87
CA VAL A 130 -2.52 6.59 -7.15
C VAL A 130 -1.25 6.21 -7.91
N ALA A 131 -1.18 5.02 -8.53
CA ALA A 131 -0.05 4.66 -9.37
C ALA A 131 0.11 5.62 -10.56
N ILE A 132 -0.98 5.98 -11.23
CA ILE A 132 -0.97 6.97 -12.31
C ILE A 132 -0.50 8.33 -11.77
N GLU A 133 -1.02 8.77 -10.63
CA GLU A 133 -0.64 10.05 -10.02
C GLU A 133 0.86 10.10 -9.69
N GLN A 134 1.40 9.06 -9.05
CA GLN A 134 2.82 8.96 -8.73
C GLN A 134 3.70 8.96 -9.98
N ASN A 135 3.33 8.21 -11.02
CA ASN A 135 4.07 8.18 -12.28
C ASN A 135 4.01 9.51 -13.03
N ARG A 136 2.86 10.20 -13.03
CA ARG A 136 2.73 11.53 -13.65
C ARG A 136 3.62 12.57 -12.98
N ARG A 137 3.76 12.53 -11.65
CA ARG A 137 4.68 13.40 -10.89
C ARG A 137 6.14 13.20 -11.31
N LEU A 138 6.56 11.97 -11.66
CA LEU A 138 7.92 11.73 -12.20
C LEU A 138 8.19 12.49 -13.50
N PHE A 139 7.15 12.81 -14.26
CA PHE A 139 7.22 13.59 -15.50
C PHE A 139 6.85 15.07 -15.31
N GLY A 140 6.68 15.54 -14.07
CA GLY A 140 6.28 16.91 -13.77
C GLY A 140 4.84 17.25 -14.18
N ILE A 141 3.99 16.23 -14.30
CA ILE A 141 2.59 16.40 -14.70
C ILE A 141 1.71 16.28 -13.45
N GLU A 142 1.27 17.42 -12.92
CA GLU A 142 0.38 17.47 -11.76
C GLU A 142 -1.03 17.89 -12.17
N SER A 143 -2.04 17.34 -11.50
CA SER A 143 -3.43 17.80 -11.61
C SER A 143 -3.87 18.28 -10.24
N ALA A 144 -4.36 19.52 -10.17
CA ALA A 144 -4.86 20.10 -8.92
C ALA A 144 -6.08 19.34 -8.38
N ASP A 145 -6.85 18.72 -9.28
CA ASP A 145 -8.17 18.15 -8.97
C ASP A 145 -8.12 16.63 -8.69
N SER A 146 -6.93 16.00 -8.72
CA SER A 146 -6.80 14.54 -8.57
C SER A 146 -7.41 13.98 -7.28
N GLY A 147 -7.36 14.75 -6.18
CA GLY A 147 -7.99 14.35 -4.93
C GLY A 147 -9.52 14.37 -5.00
N GLU A 148 -10.09 15.37 -5.66
CA GLU A 148 -11.53 15.51 -5.83
C GLU A 148 -12.09 14.47 -6.81
N GLU A 149 -11.41 14.28 -7.95
CA GLU A 149 -11.76 13.25 -8.93
C GLU A 149 -11.76 11.84 -8.30
N PHE A 150 -10.74 11.55 -7.48
CA PHE A 150 -10.65 10.31 -6.72
C PHE A 150 -11.82 10.14 -5.75
N ALA A 151 -12.18 11.18 -4.99
CA ALA A 151 -13.29 11.13 -4.05
C ALA A 151 -14.63 10.89 -4.76
N ILE A 152 -14.89 11.57 -5.88
CA ILE A 152 -16.11 11.42 -6.69
C ILE A 152 -16.21 10.00 -7.27
N ALA A 153 -15.13 9.48 -7.85
CA ALA A 153 -15.12 8.14 -8.44
C ALA A 153 -15.28 7.05 -7.37
N THR A 154 -14.63 7.21 -6.22
CA THR A 154 -14.77 6.30 -5.09
C THR A 154 -16.20 6.27 -4.54
N ALA A 155 -16.84 7.44 -4.36
CA ALA A 155 -18.22 7.53 -3.91
C ALA A 155 -19.19 6.78 -4.85
N ARG A 156 -18.96 6.86 -6.17
CA ARG A 156 -19.75 6.12 -7.17
C ARG A 156 -19.58 4.61 -7.06
N LEU A 157 -18.35 4.13 -6.83
CA LEU A 157 -18.08 2.69 -6.65
C LEU A 157 -18.75 2.16 -5.38
N LEU A 158 -18.68 2.92 -4.29
CA LEU A 158 -19.32 2.56 -3.02
C LEU A 158 -20.85 2.58 -3.08
N SER A 159 -21.42 3.37 -3.99
CA SER A 159 -22.87 3.46 -4.21
C SER A 159 -23.39 2.47 -5.27
N ALA A 160 -22.52 1.66 -5.89
CA ALA A 160 -22.88 0.75 -6.97
C ALA A 160 -23.58 -0.54 -6.49
N ASP A 161 -23.87 -0.65 -5.19
CA ASP A 161 -24.48 -1.82 -4.56
C ASP A 161 -26.01 -1.67 -4.51
N ASP A 162 -26.67 -1.85 -5.67
CA ASP A 162 -28.14 -1.94 -5.78
C ASP A 162 -28.55 -2.68 -7.07
N GLY A 163 -28.04 -3.91 -7.27
CA GLY A 163 -28.36 -4.76 -8.43
C GLY A 163 -28.27 -6.25 -8.18
#